data_AF-A0A0K0D3V2-F1
#
_entry.id   AF-A0A0K0D3V2-F1
#
_cell.length_a   1.000
_cell.length_b   1.000
_cell.length_c   1.000
_cell.angle_alpha   90.00
_cell.angle_beta   90.00
_cell.angle_gamma   90.00
#
_symmetry.space_group_name_H-M   'P 1'
#
loop_
_entity.id
_entity.type
_entity.pdbx_description
1 polymer ?
#
loop_
_entity_poly.entity_id
_entity_poly.type
_entity_poly.pdbx_seq_one_letter_code
_entity_poly.pdbx_strand_id
1 'polypeptide(L)'
;MDLEKLYGEDHTFFKVIIGDFNAKIGPRRSSEEHYIETHGLEWIEQGERRYKFAIATKTIHGNSKFQKHRPQRWMWESQNGE
;
A
#
# COMPACT_ATOMS: atom_id res chain seq x y z
N MET A 1 12.62 5.35 -1.90
CA MET A 1 12.54 5.91 -0.53
C MET A 1 12.98 4.84 0.44
N ASP A 2 13.87 5.17 1.38
CA ASP A 2 14.34 4.24 2.40
C ASP A 2 13.39 4.26 3.59
N LEU A 3 12.29 3.51 3.48
CA LEU A 3 11.18 3.55 4.42
C LEU A 3 11.55 2.99 5.81
N GLU A 4 12.60 2.16 5.88
CA GLU A 4 13.09 1.55 7.12
C GLU A 4 13.67 2.61 8.07
N LYS A 5 14.32 3.65 7.53
CA LYS A 5 14.85 4.77 8.33
C LYS A 5 13.78 5.63 8.99
N LEU A 6 12.54 5.64 8.49
CA LEU A 6 11.44 6.42 9.07
C LEU A 6 10.83 5.77 10.31
N TYR A 7 11.13 4.50 10.56
CA TYR A 7 10.51 3.71 11.63
C TYR A 7 11.40 3.60 12.89
N GLY A 8 12.61 4.18 12.91
CA GLY A 8 13.59 4.02 13.99
C GLY A 8 13.19 4.54 15.37
N GLU A 9 11.98 5.08 15.56
CA GLU A 9 11.50 5.56 16.84
C GLU A 9 10.14 4.94 17.20
N ASP A 10 10.16 4.13 18.27
CA ASP A 10 9.00 3.56 18.96
C ASP A 10 8.24 4.70 19.65
N HIS A 11 7.18 5.20 19.00
CA HIS A 11 6.34 6.26 19.53
C HIS A 11 4.90 5.79 19.66
N THR A 12 4.21 6.22 20.72
CA THR A 12 2.80 5.92 21.06
C THR A 12 1.75 6.61 20.17
N PHE A 13 2.15 7.10 18.99
CA PHE A 13 1.29 7.86 18.08
C PHE A 13 0.88 7.04 16.85
N PHE A 14 -0.30 7.33 16.32
CA PHE A 14 -0.71 6.84 15.00
C PHE A 14 0.11 7.54 13.90
N LYS A 15 0.81 6.75 13.08
CA LYS A 15 1.60 7.26 11.92
C LYS A 15 0.79 7.08 10.63
N VAL A 16 0.70 8.13 9.81
CA VAL A 16 0.11 8.08 8.46
C VAL A 16 1.21 8.39 7.45
N ILE A 17 1.39 7.51 6.47
CA ILE A 17 2.40 7.67 5.41
C ILE A 17 1.66 7.90 4.10
N ILE A 18 1.91 9.04 3.47
CA ILE A 18 1.31 9.44 2.19
C ILE A 18 2.44 9.75 1.22
N GLY A 19 2.37 9.19 0.03
CA GLY A 19 3.33 9.44 -1.04
C GLY A 19 3.03 8.59 -2.25
N ASP A 20 3.61 8.96 -3.37
CA ASP A 20 3.69 8.07 -4.52
C ASP A 20 4.87 7.13 -4.33
N PHE A 21 4.60 5.84 -4.19
CA PHE A 21 5.66 4.83 -4.17
C PHE A 21 5.72 4.00 -5.46
N ASN A 22 5.06 4.45 -6.54
CA ASN A 22 5.07 3.86 -7.88
C ASN A 22 4.89 2.33 -7.93
N ALA A 23 3.91 1.77 -7.21
CA ALA A 23 3.64 0.32 -7.22
C ALA A 23 2.15 0.05 -7.11
N LYS A 24 1.69 -1.01 -7.78
CA LYS A 24 0.32 -1.50 -7.73
C LYS A 24 0.18 -2.55 -6.62
N ILE A 25 -0.91 -2.46 -5.86
CA ILE A 25 -1.21 -3.35 -4.73
C ILE A 25 -2.51 -4.06 -5.05
N GLY A 26 -2.43 -5.36 -5.30
CA GLY A 26 -3.56 -6.21 -5.69
C GLY A 26 -4.01 -7.17 -4.59
N PRO A 27 -5.22 -7.73 -4.71
CA PRO A 27 -5.63 -8.86 -3.88
C PRO A 27 -4.71 -10.05 -4.20
N ARG A 28 -3.93 -10.49 -3.22
CA ARG A 28 -3.03 -11.64 -3.34
C ARG A 28 -3.23 -12.60 -2.15
N ARG A 29 -2.74 -13.83 -2.33
CA ARG A 29 -3.28 -15.05 -1.73
C ARG A 29 -3.08 -15.14 -0.20
N SER A 30 -4.22 -15.16 0.51
CA SER A 30 -4.50 -15.77 1.82
C SER A 30 -3.75 -15.33 3.09
N SER A 31 -2.52 -14.81 3.06
CA SER A 31 -1.78 -14.43 4.30
C SER A 31 -1.62 -12.92 4.50
N GLU A 32 -2.00 -12.12 3.51
CA GLU A 32 -1.68 -10.68 3.41
C GLU A 32 -2.90 -9.78 3.74
N GLU A 33 -4.07 -10.37 3.96
CA GLU A 33 -5.37 -9.69 4.14
C GLU A 33 -5.40 -8.72 5.33
N HIS A 34 -4.58 -8.96 6.36
CA HIS A 34 -4.54 -8.09 7.55
C HIS A 34 -4.02 -6.68 7.21
N TYR A 35 -3.09 -6.57 6.27
CA TYR A 35 -2.39 -5.32 5.92
C TYR A 35 -2.84 -4.74 4.58
N ILE A 36 -3.25 -5.61 3.64
CA ILE A 36 -3.76 -5.24 2.32
C ILE A 36 -5.15 -5.85 2.16
N GLU A 37 -6.19 -5.00 2.18
CA GLU A 37 -7.57 -5.47 2.03
C GLU A 37 -8.02 -5.71 0.57
N THR A 38 -9.19 -6.32 0.46
CA THR A 38 -9.77 -6.96 -0.75
C THR A 38 -9.97 -6.05 -1.96
N HIS A 39 -9.87 -4.73 -1.79
CA HIS A 39 -10.08 -3.76 -2.88
C HIS A 39 -8.80 -3.34 -3.62
N GLY A 40 -7.69 -4.05 -3.44
CA GLY A 40 -6.49 -3.86 -4.26
C GLY A 40 -6.73 -4.10 -5.77
N LEU A 41 -5.79 -3.67 -6.61
CA LEU A 41 -5.70 -3.92 -8.05
C LEU A 41 -4.34 -4.55 -8.39
N GLU A 42 -4.30 -5.55 -9.29
CA GLU A 42 -3.13 -6.32 -9.78
C GLU A 42 -1.75 -6.14 -9.13
N TRP A 43 -1.12 -7.27 -8.82
CA TRP A 43 0.18 -7.33 -8.16
C TRP A 43 1.35 -7.15 -9.15
N ILE A 44 2.16 -6.11 -8.96
CA ILE A 44 3.47 -5.93 -9.65
C ILE A 44 4.60 -6.27 -8.66
N GLU A 45 5.78 -6.64 -9.16
CA GLU A 45 6.99 -7.02 -8.38
C GLU A 45 7.35 -6.03 -7.25
N GLN A 46 7.12 -4.72 -7.46
CA GLN A 46 7.36 -3.69 -6.44
C GLN A 46 6.34 -3.70 -5.28
N GLY A 47 5.22 -4.43 -5.44
CA GLY A 47 4.20 -4.66 -4.41
C GLY A 47 4.70 -5.48 -3.23
N GLU A 48 5.62 -6.43 -3.44
CA GLU A 48 6.19 -7.27 -2.36
C GLU A 48 6.98 -6.44 -1.35
N ARG A 49 7.81 -5.50 -1.83
CA ARG A 49 8.59 -4.63 -0.95
C ARG A 49 7.68 -3.74 -0.10
N ARG A 50 6.59 -3.23 -0.69
CA ARG A 50 5.58 -2.45 0.05
C ARG A 50 4.82 -3.30 1.07
N TYR A 51 4.49 -4.54 0.73
CA TYR A 51 3.84 -5.45 1.67
C TYR A 51 4.73 -5.78 2.87
N LYS A 52 5.99 -6.14 2.60
CA LYS A 52 7.01 -6.35 3.65
C LYS A 52 7.18 -5.13 4.53
N PHE A 53 7.15 -3.93 3.93
CA PHE A 53 7.15 -2.67 4.67
C PHE A 53 5.91 -2.55 5.58
N ALA A 54 4.71 -2.77 5.04
CA ALA A 54 3.47 -2.66 5.80
C ALA A 54 3.40 -3.63 6.99
N ILE A 55 3.91 -4.86 6.84
CA ILE A 55 4.04 -5.82 7.95
C ILE A 55 5.04 -5.30 8.98
N ALA A 56 6.24 -4.89 8.54
CA ALA A 56 7.32 -4.47 9.42
C ALA A 56 6.91 -3.28 10.30
N THR A 57 6.13 -2.36 9.74
CA THR A 57 5.64 -1.17 10.45
C THR A 57 4.26 -1.36 11.08
N LYS A 58 3.66 -2.56 10.95
CA LYS A 58 2.28 -2.85 11.37
C LYS A 58 1.26 -1.82 10.86
N THR A 59 1.47 -1.32 9.65
CA THR A 59 0.61 -0.29 9.03
C THR A 59 -0.42 -0.90 8.11
N ILE A 60 -1.59 -0.28 8.05
CA ILE A 60 -2.70 -0.69 7.18
C ILE A 60 -2.70 0.15 5.89
N HIS A 61 -2.88 -0.52 4.75
CA HIS A 61 -3.04 0.18 3.47
C HIS A 61 -4.46 0.75 3.32
N GLY A 62 -4.62 2.06 3.58
CA GLY A 62 -5.94 2.72 3.55
C GLY A 62 -6.66 2.67 2.19
N ASN A 63 -5.94 2.75 1.07
CA ASN A 63 -6.56 2.73 -0.26
C ASN A 63 -7.21 1.39 -0.61
N SER A 64 -6.76 0.28 -0.03
CA SER A 64 -7.38 -1.03 -0.25
C SER A 64 -8.43 -1.41 0.79
N LYS A 65 -8.54 -0.64 1.89
CA LYS A 65 -9.53 -0.85 2.95
C LYS A 65 -10.92 -0.31 2.61
N PHE A 66 -10.97 0.80 1.88
CA PHE A 66 -12.23 1.45 1.56
C PHE A 66 -12.62 1.20 0.11
N GLN A 67 -13.87 0.81 -0.10
CA GLN A 67 -14.43 0.75 -1.45
C GLN A 67 -14.45 2.16 -2.04
N LYS A 68 -13.70 2.36 -3.14
CA LYS A 68 -13.68 3.62 -3.87
C LYS A 68 -14.51 3.55 -5.14
N HIS A 69 -15.19 4.66 -5.45
CA HIS A 69 -15.83 4.84 -6.75
C HIS A 69 -14.77 4.76 -7.87
N ARG A 70 -15.11 4.21 -9.04
CA ARG A 70 -14.13 3.91 -10.11
C ARG A 70 -13.15 5.05 -10.44
N PRO A 71 -13.57 6.33 -10.55
CA PRO A 71 -12.68 7.46 -10.84
C PRO A 71 -11.67 7.77 -9.73
N GLN A 72 -11.91 7.28 -8.50
CA GLN A 72 -11.10 7.57 -7.31
C GLN A 72 -10.19 6.39 -6.91
N ARG A 73 -10.23 5.29 -7.67
CA ARG A 73 -9.35 4.14 -7.44
C ARG A 73 -7.88 4.45 -7.75
N TRP A 74 -7.64 5.42 -8.63
CA TRP A 74 -6.32 5.83 -9.07
C TRP A 74 -5.95 7.19 -8.48
N MET A 75 -4.70 7.34 -8.06
CA MET A 75 -4.11 8.66 -7.82
C MET A 75 -3.30 9.16 -9.03
N TRP A 76 -3.04 8.28 -10.00
CA TRP A 76 -2.33 8.57 -11.23
C TRP A 76 -2.73 7.56 -12.30
N GLU A 77 -2.94 8.03 -13.53
CA GLU A 77 -3.22 7.22 -14.72
C GLU A 77 -2.22 7.66 -15.79
N SER A 78 -1.40 6.72 -16.28
CA SER A 78 -0.48 6.99 -17.39
C SER A 78 -1.29 7.36 -18.62
N GLN A 79 -0.85 8.35 -19.40
CA GLN A 79 -1.48 8.69 -20.69
C GLN A 79 -1.59 7.49 -21.64
N ASN A 80 -0.76 6.45 -21.43
CA ASN A 80 -0.70 5.25 -22.27
C ASN A 80 -1.30 3.99 -21.62
N GLY A 81 -1.87 4.06 -20.41
CA GLY A 81 -2.58 2.93 -19.80
C GLY A 81 -1.75 1.69 -19.44
N GLU A 82 -0.41 1.80 -19.39
CA GLU A 82 0.49 0.76 -18.86
C GLU A 82 0.69 0.89 -17.32
#